data_AF-A0A6A0QU08-F1
#
_entry.id   AF-A0A6A0QU08-F1
#
_cell.length_a   1.000
_cell.length_b   1.000
_cell.length_c   1.000
_cell.angle_alpha   90.00
_cell.angle_beta   90.00
_cell.angle_gamma   90.00
#
_symmetry.space_group_name_H-M   'P 1'
#
loop_
_entity.id
_entity.type
_entity.pdbx_description
1 polymer ?
#
loop_
_entity_poly.entity_id
_entity_poly.type
_entity_poly.pdbx_seq_one_letter_code
_entity_poly.pdbx_strand_id
1 'polypeptide(L)'
;MWSAREVDPVEALQAFLLGGAAQSSLILAGLIAYVVKVPSKVVGALAGFGAGALVSAVAFDLIPESQVIAHWETSLWLLIGAGVFIVADHVVETRFGGDGQSGPLGIVVGSVVDGVPESIIFGIQIASGQVLSVAFLGAVWVSNIPQALAPSAALAESGWKAGKTAVMWAMVV
;
A
#
# COMPACT_ATOMS: atom_id res chain seq x y z
N MET A 1 1.16 -27.59 15.28
CA MET A 1 0.49 -28.25 14.13
C MET A 1 -0.45 -27.22 13.52
N TRP A 2 -0.05 -26.59 12.41
CA TRP A 2 -0.92 -25.69 11.66
C TRP A 2 -1.93 -26.55 10.88
N SER A 3 -3.19 -26.58 11.33
CA SER A 3 -4.27 -27.08 10.50
C SER A 3 -4.60 -25.95 9.54
N ALA A 4 -4.17 -26.08 8.28
CA ALA A 4 -4.54 -25.14 7.24
C ALA A 4 -6.07 -25.18 7.11
N ARG A 5 -6.74 -24.19 7.71
CA ARG A 5 -8.15 -23.95 7.49
C ARG A 5 -8.34 -23.72 6.00
N GLU A 6 -9.26 -24.44 5.37
CA GLU A 6 -9.64 -24.16 4.00
C GLU A 6 -10.29 -22.78 3.95
N VAL A 7 -9.69 -21.87 3.16
CA VAL A 7 -10.28 -20.57 2.86
C VAL A 7 -11.46 -20.83 1.94
N ASP A 8 -12.67 -20.50 2.39
CA ASP A 8 -13.84 -20.68 1.55
C ASP A 8 -13.88 -19.62 0.42
N PRO A 9 -14.62 -19.86 -0.68
CA PRO A 9 -14.71 -18.89 -1.77
C PRO A 9 -15.30 -17.53 -1.36
N VAL A 10 -16.03 -17.46 -0.24
CA VAL A 10 -16.67 -16.24 0.26
C VAL A 10 -15.63 -15.37 0.97
N GLU A 11 -14.78 -15.95 1.79
CA GLU A 11 -13.64 -15.30 2.47
C GLU A 11 -12.64 -14.79 1.44
N ALA A 12 -12.34 -15.57 0.40
CA ALA A 12 -11.50 -15.12 -0.70
C ALA A 12 -12.09 -13.90 -1.44
N LEU A 13 -13.40 -13.91 -1.69
CA LEU A 13 -14.09 -12.76 -2.30
C LEU A 13 -14.08 -11.53 -1.36
N GLN A 14 -14.29 -11.73 -0.06
CA GLN A 14 -14.20 -10.65 0.94
C GLN A 14 -12.79 -10.05 0.98
N ALA A 15 -11.74 -10.88 0.90
CA ALA A 15 -10.35 -10.43 0.83
C ALA A 15 -10.12 -9.52 -0.38
N PHE A 16 -10.58 -9.96 -1.54
CA PHE A 16 -10.46 -9.20 -2.77
C PHE A 16 -11.21 -7.86 -2.70
N LEU A 17 -12.45 -7.87 -2.21
CA LEU A 17 -13.26 -6.65 -2.10
C LEU A 17 -12.71 -5.66 -1.07
N LEU A 18 -12.23 -6.14 0.07
CA LEU A 18 -11.72 -5.28 1.15
C LEU A 18 -10.32 -4.75 0.84
N GLY A 19 -9.45 -5.57 0.23
CA GLY A 19 -8.16 -5.12 -0.29
C GLY A 19 -8.34 -4.08 -1.41
N GLY A 20 -9.23 -4.36 -2.37
CA GLY A 20 -9.58 -3.40 -3.42
C GLY A 20 -10.20 -2.12 -2.88
N ALA A 21 -11.05 -2.21 -1.84
CA ALA A 21 -11.60 -1.03 -1.16
C ALA A 21 -10.50 -0.21 -0.47
N ALA A 22 -9.55 -0.86 0.20
CA ALA A 22 -8.41 -0.20 0.84
C ALA A 22 -7.52 0.55 -0.17
N GLN A 23 -7.31 -0.04 -1.35
CA GLN A 23 -6.48 0.55 -2.40
C GLN A 23 -7.23 1.52 -3.34
N SER A 24 -8.56 1.58 -3.27
CA SER A 24 -9.39 2.47 -4.10
C SER A 24 -9.01 3.96 -3.99
N SER A 25 -8.40 4.38 -2.87
CA SER A 25 -7.88 5.74 -2.70
C SER A 25 -6.78 6.09 -3.68
N LEU A 26 -6.03 5.13 -4.22
CA LEU A 26 -5.03 5.38 -5.27
C LEU A 26 -5.68 5.98 -6.51
N ILE A 27 -6.79 5.39 -6.96
CA ILE A 27 -7.56 5.88 -8.12
C ILE A 27 -8.14 7.25 -7.82
N LEU A 28 -8.76 7.43 -6.65
CA LEU A 28 -9.41 8.68 -6.25
C LEU A 28 -8.41 9.83 -6.13
N ALA A 29 -7.32 9.63 -5.38
CA ALA A 29 -6.28 10.63 -5.21
C ALA A 29 -5.56 10.92 -6.54
N GLY A 30 -5.31 9.89 -7.36
CA GLY A 30 -4.73 10.06 -8.67
C GLY A 30 -5.60 10.92 -9.61
N LEU A 31 -6.91 10.77 -9.55
CA LEU A 31 -7.86 11.63 -10.27
C LEU A 31 -7.97 13.04 -9.68
N ILE A 32 -7.93 13.18 -8.36
CA ILE A 32 -7.95 14.48 -7.68
C ILE A 32 -6.78 15.35 -8.14
N ALA A 33 -5.60 14.76 -8.40
CA ALA A 33 -4.42 15.47 -8.90
C ALA A 33 -4.66 16.22 -10.23
N TYR A 34 -5.66 15.83 -11.03
CA TYR A 34 -6.03 16.52 -12.28
C TYR A 34 -6.93 17.74 -12.08
N VAL A 35 -7.62 17.81 -10.95
CA VAL A 35 -8.62 18.86 -10.66
C VAL A 35 -8.06 19.88 -9.67
N VAL A 36 -7.24 19.40 -8.73
CA VAL A 36 -6.73 20.20 -7.61
C VAL A 36 -5.21 20.15 -7.57
N LYS A 37 -4.58 21.33 -7.60
CA LYS A 37 -3.14 21.45 -7.29
C LYS A 37 -2.95 21.45 -5.77
N VAL A 38 -2.49 20.32 -5.24
CA VAL A 38 -2.26 20.18 -3.80
C VAL A 38 -0.85 20.65 -3.45
N PRO A 39 -0.68 21.60 -2.51
CA PRO A 39 0.64 22.09 -2.12
C PRO A 39 1.52 20.96 -1.55
N SER A 40 2.83 20.97 -1.85
CA SER A 40 3.78 19.95 -1.38
C SER A 40 3.80 19.78 0.15
N LYS A 41 3.56 20.86 0.92
CA LYS A 41 3.41 20.80 2.37
C LYS A 41 2.24 19.92 2.82
N VAL A 42 1.12 19.97 2.08
CA VAL A 42 -0.06 19.16 2.37
C VAL A 42 0.21 17.70 2.00
N VAL A 43 0.86 17.45 0.86
CA VAL A 43 1.27 16.09 0.47
C VAL A 43 2.20 15.48 1.53
N GLY A 44 3.20 16.24 1.99
CA GLY A 44 4.10 15.81 3.06
C GLY A 44 3.38 15.57 4.40
N ALA A 45 2.41 16.42 4.76
CA ALA A 45 1.61 16.22 5.96
C ALA A 45 0.72 14.97 5.88
N LEU A 46 0.10 14.72 4.72
CA LEU A 46 -0.67 13.51 4.46
C LEU A 46 0.22 12.26 4.47
N ALA A 47 1.42 12.34 3.88
CA ALA A 47 2.41 11.25 3.90
C ALA A 47 2.84 10.92 5.32
N GLY A 48 3.17 11.94 6.13
CA GLY A 48 3.51 11.75 7.54
C GLY A 48 2.35 11.16 8.35
N PHE A 49 1.12 11.63 8.11
CA PHE A 49 -0.08 11.07 8.75
C PHE A 49 -0.31 9.60 8.36
N GLY A 50 -0.23 9.28 7.07
CA GLY A 50 -0.38 7.90 6.56
C GLY A 50 0.68 6.96 7.13
N ALA A 51 1.95 7.38 7.14
CA ALA A 51 3.03 6.61 7.75
C ALA A 51 2.78 6.38 9.25
N GLY A 52 2.35 7.41 10.00
CA GLY A 52 1.99 7.28 11.41
C GLY A 52 0.80 6.33 11.63
N ALA A 53 -0.21 6.40 10.77
CA ALA A 53 -1.38 5.52 10.81
C ALA A 53 -0.98 4.06 10.57
N LEU A 54 -0.11 3.78 9.58
CA LEU A 54 0.41 2.44 9.33
C LEU A 54 1.25 1.91 10.49
N VAL A 55 2.15 2.73 11.07
CA VAL A 55 2.93 2.34 12.26
C VAL A 55 2.01 2.01 13.44
N SER A 56 0.97 2.81 13.66
CA SER A 56 -0.05 2.55 14.68
C SER A 56 -0.77 1.23 14.40
N ALA A 57 -1.18 0.97 13.16
CA ALA A 57 -1.88 -0.25 12.80
C ALA A 57 -0.98 -1.49 12.93
N VAL A 58 0.32 -1.40 12.59
CA VAL A 58 1.29 -2.45 12.90
C VAL A 58 1.34 -2.72 14.41
N ALA A 59 1.47 -1.65 15.22
CA ALA A 59 1.63 -1.78 16.67
C ALA A 59 0.39 -2.35 17.39
N PHE A 60 -0.82 -1.99 16.95
CA PHE A 60 -2.07 -2.36 17.62
C PHE A 60 -2.85 -3.49 16.94
N ASP A 61 -2.61 -3.77 15.66
CA ASP A 61 -3.36 -4.77 14.87
C ASP A 61 -2.50 -5.88 14.24
N LEU A 62 -1.16 -5.83 14.35
CA LEU A 62 -0.28 -6.92 13.88
C LEU A 62 0.65 -7.48 14.97
N ILE A 63 1.14 -6.63 15.88
CA ILE A 63 1.96 -7.09 16.99
C ILE A 63 1.18 -8.03 17.93
N PRO A 64 -0.08 -7.75 18.33
CA PRO A 64 -0.87 -8.68 19.14
C PRO A 64 -1.03 -10.07 18.50
N GLU A 65 -1.16 -10.12 17.19
CA GLU A 65 -1.33 -11.34 16.38
C GLU A 65 -0.05 -12.17 16.35
N SER A 66 1.10 -11.51 16.46
CA SER A 66 2.41 -12.17 16.53
C SER A 66 2.71 -12.85 17.87
N GLN A 67 1.85 -12.73 18.89
CA GLN A 67 2.09 -13.30 20.24
C GLN A 67 2.16 -14.84 20.28
N VAL A 68 1.91 -15.51 19.16
CA VAL A 68 2.11 -16.95 18.99
C VAL A 68 3.59 -17.35 18.86
N ILE A 69 4.49 -16.39 18.60
CA ILE A 69 5.95 -16.57 18.56
C ILE A 69 6.64 -15.70 19.60
N ALA A 70 7.93 -15.95 19.84
CA ALA A 70 8.69 -15.15 20.80
C ALA A 70 8.92 -13.71 20.28
N HIS A 71 8.89 -12.72 21.17
CA HIS A 71 9.04 -11.29 20.81
C HIS A 71 10.32 -10.97 20.02
N TRP A 72 11.42 -11.68 20.28
CA TRP A 72 12.66 -11.51 19.55
C TRP A 72 12.55 -12.06 18.11
N GLU A 73 11.76 -13.12 17.89
CA GLU A 73 11.47 -13.67 16.57
C GLU A 73 10.60 -12.71 15.77
N THR A 74 9.56 -12.13 16.37
CA THR A 74 8.76 -11.06 15.73
C THR A 74 9.65 -9.90 15.29
N SER A 75 10.55 -9.46 16.17
CA SER A 75 11.49 -8.37 15.86
C SER A 75 12.43 -8.75 14.71
N LEU A 76 12.92 -9.99 14.69
CA LEU A 76 13.78 -10.49 13.61
C LEU A 76 13.02 -10.54 12.28
N TRP A 77 11.80 -11.07 12.25
CA TRP A 77 10.98 -11.13 11.03
C TRP A 77 10.57 -9.74 10.52
N LEU A 78 10.29 -8.80 11.43
CA LEU A 78 10.05 -7.41 11.08
C LEU A 78 11.28 -6.80 10.39
N LEU A 79 12.48 -7.00 10.94
CA LEU A 79 13.73 -6.51 10.36
C LEU A 79 14.05 -7.16 9.01
N ILE A 80 13.81 -8.47 8.87
CA ILE A 80 13.96 -9.18 7.59
C ILE A 80 12.99 -8.60 6.56
N GLY A 81 11.71 -8.44 6.90
CA GLY A 81 10.70 -7.86 6.01
C GLY A 81 11.06 -6.44 5.58
N ALA A 82 11.47 -5.59 6.52
CA ALA A 82 11.94 -4.23 6.23
C ALA A 82 13.17 -4.24 5.30
N GLY A 83 14.14 -5.13 5.55
CA GLY A 83 15.31 -5.29 4.68
C GLY A 83 14.95 -5.72 3.26
N VAL A 84 14.03 -6.68 3.12
CA VAL A 84 13.51 -7.11 1.81
C VAL A 84 12.82 -5.95 1.09
N PHE A 85 11.99 -5.18 1.79
CA PHE A 85 11.30 -4.02 1.23
C PHE A 85 12.29 -2.95 0.76
N ILE A 86 13.27 -2.57 1.60
CA ILE A 86 14.30 -1.58 1.25
C ILE A 86 15.09 -2.00 0.01
N VAL A 87 15.46 -3.29 -0.08
CA VAL A 87 16.18 -3.80 -1.27
C VAL A 87 15.29 -3.77 -2.50
N ALA A 88 14.00 -4.16 -2.38
CA ALA A 88 13.06 -4.12 -3.49
C ALA A 88 12.85 -2.69 -4.00
N ASP A 89 12.59 -1.75 -3.09
CA ASP A 89 12.43 -0.32 -3.40
C ASP A 89 13.68 0.24 -4.09
N HIS A 90 14.87 -0.04 -3.54
CA HIS A 90 16.13 0.39 -4.14
C HIS A 90 16.36 -0.19 -5.55
N VAL A 91 16.01 -1.47 -5.77
CA VAL A 91 16.08 -2.08 -7.11
C VAL A 91 15.09 -1.42 -8.07
N VAL A 92 13.89 -1.05 -7.61
CA VAL A 92 12.92 -0.35 -8.44
C VAL A 92 13.41 1.05 -8.80
N GLU A 93 13.91 1.80 -7.82
CA GLU A 93 14.44 3.15 -8.03
C GLU A 93 15.60 3.13 -9.04
N THR A 94 16.56 2.22 -8.86
CA THR A 94 17.73 2.14 -9.75
C THR A 94 17.39 1.67 -11.17
N ARG A 95 16.38 0.82 -11.35
CA ARG A 95 16.01 0.29 -12.68
C ARG A 95 14.94 1.08 -13.42
N PHE A 96 14.04 1.74 -12.69
CA PHE A 96 12.86 2.40 -13.26
C PHE A 96 12.76 3.89 -12.91
N GLY A 97 13.69 4.45 -12.11
CA GLY A 97 13.72 5.84 -11.65
C GLY A 97 14.59 6.81 -12.47
N GLY A 98 14.94 6.50 -13.72
CA GLY A 98 15.91 7.28 -14.52
C GLY A 98 15.67 8.82 -14.59
N ASP A 99 16.78 9.57 -14.71
CA ASP A 99 16.93 11.02 -14.97
C ASP A 99 15.83 11.98 -14.46
N GLY A 100 15.47 11.84 -13.18
CA GLY A 100 14.83 12.90 -12.40
C GLY A 100 13.32 13.04 -12.56
N GLN A 101 12.67 12.17 -13.32
CA GLN A 101 11.22 11.99 -13.33
C GLN A 101 10.92 10.51 -13.43
N SER A 102 10.46 9.90 -12.34
CA SER A 102 10.02 8.50 -12.32
C SER A 102 9.02 8.31 -13.45
N GLY A 103 9.46 7.62 -14.51
CA GLY A 103 8.60 7.37 -15.66
C GLY A 103 7.34 6.62 -15.22
N PRO A 104 6.27 6.60 -16.03
CA PRO A 104 5.02 5.92 -15.71
C PRO A 104 5.19 4.47 -15.23
N LEU A 105 6.20 3.75 -15.76
CA LEU A 105 6.55 2.41 -15.33
C LEU A 105 7.16 2.37 -13.92
N GLY A 106 8.02 3.32 -13.56
CA GLY A 106 8.58 3.41 -12.20
C GLY A 106 7.50 3.70 -11.16
N ILE A 107 6.53 4.55 -11.51
CA ILE A 107 5.35 4.81 -10.66
C ILE A 107 4.56 3.52 -10.42
N VAL A 108 4.24 2.78 -11.49
CA VAL A 108 3.46 1.53 -11.38
C VAL A 108 4.23 0.47 -10.58
N VAL A 109 5.49 0.22 -10.94
CA VAL A 109 6.29 -0.82 -10.29
C VAL A 109 6.54 -0.48 -8.83
N GLY A 110 6.86 0.77 -8.50
CA GLY A 110 7.03 1.23 -7.11
C GLY A 110 5.74 1.05 -6.30
N SER A 111 4.61 1.48 -6.85
CA SER A 111 3.31 1.33 -6.17
C SER A 111 2.91 -0.13 -5.96
N VAL A 112 3.28 -1.03 -6.89
CA VAL A 112 3.08 -2.47 -6.71
C VAL A 112 3.98 -3.02 -5.60
N VAL A 113 5.24 -2.57 -5.52
CA VAL A 113 6.15 -2.96 -4.43
C VAL A 113 5.61 -2.52 -3.07
N ASP A 114 4.98 -1.34 -2.99
CA ASP A 114 4.30 -0.85 -1.78
C ASP A 114 3.04 -1.65 -1.45
N GLY A 115 2.24 -2.00 -2.47
CA GLY A 115 0.96 -2.70 -2.29
C GLY A 115 1.10 -4.19 -1.94
N VAL A 116 2.25 -4.82 -2.24
CA VAL A 116 2.51 -6.24 -1.92
C VAL A 116 2.50 -6.49 -0.41
N PRO A 117 3.28 -5.78 0.43
CA PRO A 117 3.19 -5.87 1.89
C PRO A 117 1.76 -5.76 2.43
N GLU A 118 1.00 -4.77 1.96
CA GLU A 118 -0.39 -4.54 2.40
C GLU A 118 -1.31 -5.71 2.03
N SER A 119 -1.19 -6.21 0.80
CA SER A 119 -1.99 -7.35 0.30
C SER A 119 -1.69 -8.64 1.06
N ILE A 120 -0.42 -8.87 1.42
CA ILE A 120 0.00 -10.02 2.23
C ILE A 120 -0.65 -9.94 3.62
N ILE A 121 -0.67 -8.77 4.24
CA ILE A 121 -1.26 -8.58 5.57
C ILE A 121 -2.76 -8.90 5.55
N PHE A 122 -3.51 -8.35 4.58
CA PHE A 122 -4.93 -8.66 4.42
C PHE A 122 -5.19 -10.16 4.19
N GLY A 123 -4.36 -10.79 3.34
CA GLY A 123 -4.45 -12.22 3.08
C GLY A 123 -4.20 -13.08 4.33
N ILE A 124 -3.19 -12.75 5.13
CA ILE A 124 -2.87 -13.47 6.37
C ILE A 124 -3.97 -13.29 7.42
N GLN A 125 -4.50 -12.08 7.60
CA GLN A 125 -5.56 -11.81 8.56
C GLN A 125 -6.82 -12.64 8.23
N ILE A 126 -7.24 -12.68 6.96
CA ILE A 126 -8.40 -13.49 6.56
C ILE A 126 -8.11 -14.98 6.66
N ALA A 127 -6.95 -15.45 6.18
CA ALA A 127 -6.59 -16.87 6.24
C ALA A 127 -6.45 -17.39 7.68
N SER A 128 -6.10 -16.53 8.63
CA SER A 128 -6.07 -16.85 10.05
C SER A 128 -7.46 -16.80 10.73
N GLY A 129 -8.52 -16.46 9.98
CA GLY A 129 -9.87 -16.31 10.50
C GLY A 129 -10.07 -15.09 11.38
N GLN A 130 -9.15 -14.13 11.33
CA GLN A 130 -9.23 -12.88 12.06
C GLN A 130 -10.20 -11.93 11.35
N VAL A 131 -10.92 -11.13 12.14
CA VAL A 131 -11.70 -10.02 11.58
C VAL A 131 -10.71 -8.97 11.10
N LEU A 132 -10.86 -8.53 9.87
CA LEU A 132 -10.06 -7.44 9.32
C LEU A 132 -10.19 -6.18 10.17
N SER A 133 -9.05 -5.62 10.57
CA SER A 133 -9.03 -4.36 11.29
C SER A 133 -9.50 -3.23 10.38
N VAL A 134 -10.61 -2.58 10.77
CA VAL A 134 -11.08 -1.36 10.12
C VAL A 134 -10.06 -0.23 10.29
N ALA A 135 -9.29 -0.23 11.39
CA ALA A 135 -8.23 0.74 11.61
C ALA A 135 -7.06 0.53 10.63
N PHE A 136 -6.63 -0.72 10.41
CA PHE A 136 -5.61 -1.05 9.40
C PHE A 136 -6.08 -0.71 7.99
N LEU A 137 -7.33 -1.08 7.63
CA LEU A 137 -7.92 -0.73 6.34
C LEU A 137 -7.96 0.79 6.13
N GLY A 138 -8.36 1.55 7.15
CA GLY A 138 -8.36 3.01 7.11
C GLY A 138 -6.95 3.59 7.03
N ALA A 139 -5.98 3.02 7.73
CA ALA A 139 -4.58 3.45 7.69
C ALA A 139 -3.99 3.30 6.28
N VAL A 140 -4.18 2.13 5.66
CA VAL A 140 -3.80 1.85 4.27
C VAL A 140 -4.51 2.80 3.31
N TRP A 141 -5.82 2.98 3.48
CA TRP A 141 -6.58 3.87 2.61
C TRP A 141 -6.05 5.30 2.63
N VAL A 142 -5.66 5.80 3.81
CA VAL A 142 -5.12 7.15 3.96
C VAL A 142 -3.67 7.26 3.48
N SER A 143 -2.81 6.25 3.69
CA SER A 143 -1.42 6.26 3.18
C SER A 143 -1.37 6.26 1.65
N ASN A 144 -2.34 5.62 1.00
CA ASN A 144 -2.47 5.58 -0.45
C ASN A 144 -2.77 6.94 -1.10
N ILE A 145 -3.37 7.88 -0.35
CA ILE A 145 -3.66 9.23 -0.89
C ILE A 145 -2.37 9.95 -1.31
N PRO A 146 -1.40 10.23 -0.42
CA PRO A 146 -0.16 10.91 -0.79
C PRO A 146 0.66 10.09 -1.81
N GLN A 147 0.62 8.76 -1.76
CA GLN A 147 1.29 7.88 -2.72
C GLN A 147 0.81 8.09 -4.15
N ALA A 148 -0.50 8.24 -4.39
CA ALA A 148 -1.01 8.45 -5.75
C ALA A 148 -0.99 9.92 -6.20
N LEU A 149 -1.07 10.87 -5.27
CA LEU A 149 -1.28 12.28 -5.60
C LEU A 149 -0.07 12.91 -6.31
N ALA A 150 1.14 12.75 -5.76
CA ALA A 150 2.37 13.32 -6.31
C ALA A 150 2.73 12.78 -7.71
N PRO A 151 2.80 11.45 -7.92
CA PRO A 151 3.08 10.90 -9.26
C PRO A 151 1.98 11.23 -10.26
N SER A 152 0.71 11.27 -9.86
CA SER A 152 -0.38 11.64 -10.77
C SER A 152 -0.33 13.10 -11.18
N ALA A 153 0.09 14.01 -10.29
CA ALA A 153 0.31 15.40 -10.64
C ALA A 153 1.43 15.55 -11.68
N ALA A 154 2.54 14.82 -11.52
CA ALA A 154 3.62 14.79 -12.50
C ALA A 154 3.16 14.21 -13.86
N LEU A 155 2.34 13.15 -13.85
CA LEU A 155 1.73 12.60 -15.06
C LEU A 155 0.79 13.62 -15.74
N ALA A 156 0.01 14.36 -14.96
CA ALA A 156 -0.84 15.44 -15.49
C ALA A 156 -0.01 16.54 -16.16
N GLU A 157 1.09 16.96 -15.54
CA GLU A 157 2.01 17.97 -16.09
C GLU A 157 2.74 17.49 -17.35
N SER A 158 3.04 16.19 -17.45
CA SER A 158 3.58 15.57 -18.68
C SER A 158 2.53 15.29 -19.77
N GLY A 159 1.29 15.73 -19.57
CA GLY A 159 0.22 15.69 -20.58
C GLY A 159 -0.59 14.39 -20.64
N TRP A 160 -0.46 13.49 -19.65
CA TRP A 160 -1.32 12.31 -19.57
C TRP A 160 -2.78 12.71 -19.32
N LYS A 161 -3.73 12.03 -19.96
CA LYS A 161 -5.16 12.22 -19.71
C LYS A 161 -5.58 11.51 -18.42
N ALA A 162 -6.50 12.11 -17.66
CA ALA A 162 -7.03 11.56 -16.41
C ALA A 162 -7.50 10.09 -16.53
N GLY A 163 -8.18 9.72 -17.63
CA GLY A 163 -8.61 8.33 -17.86
C GLY A 163 -7.46 7.34 -18.01
N LYS A 164 -6.33 7.75 -18.60
CA LYS A 164 -5.14 6.89 -18.72
C LYS A 164 -4.50 6.65 -17.35
N THR A 165 -4.46 7.68 -16.51
CA THR A 165 -3.96 7.59 -15.13
C THR A 165 -4.90 6.77 -14.25
N ALA A 166 -6.23 6.88 -14.44
CA ALA A 166 -7.19 6.04 -13.74
C ALA A 166 -7.02 4.55 -14.07
N VAL A 167 -6.83 4.20 -15.35
CA VAL A 167 -6.55 2.83 -15.78
C VAL A 167 -5.23 2.34 -15.18
N MET A 168 -4.21 3.18 -15.14
CA MET A 168 -2.92 2.85 -14.52
C MET A 168 -3.08 2.47 -13.05
N TRP A 169 -3.77 3.30 -12.25
CA TRP A 169 -4.04 2.99 -10.83
C TRP A 169 -4.95 1.78 -10.67
N ALA A 170 -5.93 1.60 -11.55
CA ALA A 170 -6.81 0.42 -11.53
C ALA A 170 -6.10 -0.89 -11.89
N MET A 171 -4.87 -0.86 -12.43
CA MET A 171 -4.04 -2.06 -12.57
C MET A 171 -3.19 -2.34 -11.32
N VAL A 172 -2.99 -1.34 -10.46
CA VAL A 172 -2.28 -1.49 -9.18
C VAL A 172 -3.23 -2.04 -8.12
N VAL A 173 -4.47 -1.52 -8.09
CA VAL A 173 -5.60 -2.03 -7.29
C VAL A 173 -6.01 -3.42 -7.77
#